data_AF-R6TUG5-F1
#
_entry.id   AF-R6TUG5-F1
#
_cell.length_a   1.000
_cell.length_b   1.000
_cell.length_c   1.000
_cell.angle_alpha   90.00
_cell.angle_beta   90.00
_cell.angle_gamma   90.00
#
_symmetry.space_group_name_H-M   'P 1'
#
loop_
_entity.id
_entity.type
_entity.pdbx_description
1 polymer ?
#
loop_
_entity_poly.entity_id
_entity_poly.type
_entity_poly.pdbx_seq_one_letter_code
_entity_poly.pdbx_strand_id
1 'polypeptide(L)'
;MYALDAENEKKYADEIIDYGEKILAESTDNSLRGGAIQCLSFTYYFAKGDVESAKKYAKMAYSYAITSNQMMPRFLEGDDAVKLCQTNIQTLVDMIWGNTCIMCWKGNYSLEDRIKAFRFAIDCFNLLYDDGNCGFYHERLSGCYKEIADCYLKLGEEDQMFNCLEKAAEHAVKYDSRKDGMYTAFMVNKVELSVNDAYKTYTENQCGLLLKALRKDTFAHLQKDHRMMKIIEMLTPVAIM
;
A
#
# COMPACT_ATOMS: atom_id res chain seq x y z
N MET A 1 15.77 9.71 -13.28
CA MET A 1 16.05 11.03 -13.85
C MET A 1 16.89 11.76 -12.82
N TYR A 2 18.21 11.67 -12.97
CA TYR A 2 19.23 12.31 -12.14
C TYR A 2 20.01 13.25 -13.06
N ALA A 3 19.35 14.30 -13.52
CA ALA A 3 20.08 15.43 -14.07
C ALA A 3 20.27 16.35 -12.87
N LEU A 4 21.50 16.49 -12.40
CA LEU A 4 22.05 17.58 -11.59
C LEU A 4 23.39 17.07 -10.99
N ASP A 5 24.44 17.19 -11.82
CA ASP A 5 25.84 16.99 -11.43
C ASP A 5 26.38 18.37 -10.98
N ALA A 6 26.99 18.40 -9.80
CA ALA A 6 26.97 19.52 -8.86
C ALA A 6 27.77 20.80 -9.23
N GLU A 7 28.57 20.83 -10.29
CA GLU A 7 29.47 21.98 -10.54
C GLU A 7 28.86 23.10 -11.40
N ASN A 8 27.86 22.81 -12.24
CA ASN A 8 27.23 23.83 -13.10
C ASN A 8 26.01 24.52 -12.44
N GLU A 9 25.53 24.04 -11.29
CA GLU A 9 24.23 24.42 -10.73
C GLU A 9 24.14 25.85 -10.22
N LYS A 10 25.17 26.36 -9.53
CA LYS A 10 25.12 27.72 -8.97
C LYS A 10 25.18 28.80 -10.04
N LYS A 11 25.95 28.54 -11.11
CA LYS A 11 26.17 29.53 -12.18
C LYS A 11 24.90 29.82 -12.97
N TYR A 12 24.08 28.79 -13.21
CA TYR A 12 22.87 28.89 -14.03
C TYR A 12 21.57 28.82 -13.22
N ALA A 13 21.65 28.88 -11.89
CA ALA A 13 20.50 28.69 -11.01
C ALA A 13 19.33 29.64 -11.34
N ASP A 14 19.62 30.94 -11.55
CA ASP A 14 18.58 31.93 -11.86
C ASP A 14 17.93 31.68 -13.22
N GLU A 15 18.71 31.27 -14.21
CA GLU A 15 18.20 30.94 -15.54
C GLU A 15 17.32 29.67 -15.51
N ILE A 16 17.74 28.64 -14.76
CA ILE A 16 16.94 27.42 -14.55
C ILE A 16 15.62 27.76 -13.85
N ILE A 17 15.65 28.63 -12.85
CA ILE A 17 14.45 29.07 -12.13
C ILE A 17 13.51 29.82 -13.07
N ASP A 18 14.02 30.78 -13.85
CA ASP A 18 13.21 31.57 -14.79
C ASP A 18 12.49 30.67 -15.82
N TYR A 19 13.22 29.76 -16.47
CA TYR A 19 12.60 28.80 -17.40
C TYR A 19 11.63 27.85 -16.71
N GLY A 20 11.98 27.34 -15.52
CA GLY A 20 11.11 26.45 -14.76
C GLY A 20 9.78 27.11 -14.41
N GLU A 21 9.82 28.33 -13.86
CA GLU A 21 8.63 29.08 -13.48
C GLU A 21 7.79 29.46 -14.71
N LYS A 22 8.44 29.83 -15.82
CA LYS A 22 7.76 30.08 -17.09
C LYS A 22 7.04 28.84 -17.62
N ILE A 23 7.67 27.67 -17.57
CA ILE A 23 7.02 26.40 -17.96
C ILE A 23 5.79 26.14 -17.07
N LEU A 24 5.88 26.38 -15.77
CA LEU A 24 4.74 26.20 -14.86
C LEU A 24 3.61 27.19 -15.09
N ALA A 25 3.92 28.41 -15.56
CA ALA A 25 2.94 29.43 -15.86
C ALA A 25 2.25 29.21 -17.23
N GLU A 26 3.02 28.79 -18.24
CA GLU A 26 2.57 28.81 -19.65
C GLU A 26 2.20 27.44 -20.21
N SER A 27 2.79 26.35 -19.70
CA SER A 27 2.57 25.00 -20.24
C SER A 27 1.41 24.29 -19.56
N THR A 28 0.59 23.59 -20.35
CA THR A 28 -0.43 22.63 -19.88
C THR A 28 0.03 21.18 -19.96
N ASP A 29 1.24 20.93 -20.46
CA ASP A 29 1.80 19.57 -20.57
C ASP A 29 2.30 19.08 -19.20
N ASN A 30 1.65 18.05 -18.67
CA ASN A 30 1.94 17.52 -17.34
C ASN A 30 3.34 16.89 -17.20
N SER A 31 3.91 16.37 -18.28
CA SER A 31 5.26 15.81 -18.28
C SER A 31 6.30 16.93 -18.16
N LEU A 32 6.15 17.98 -18.99
CA LEU A 32 7.02 19.15 -18.95
C LEU A 32 6.93 19.89 -17.61
N ARG A 33 5.71 20.08 -17.11
CA ARG A 33 5.46 20.68 -15.78
C ARG A 33 6.08 19.85 -14.66
N GLY A 34 5.97 18.52 -14.72
CA GLY A 34 6.59 17.61 -13.76
C GLY A 34 8.11 17.73 -13.74
N GLY A 35 8.74 17.81 -14.91
CA GLY A 35 10.18 18.06 -15.04
C GLY A 35 10.60 19.42 -14.46
N ALA A 36 9.85 20.48 -14.76
CA ALA A 36 10.10 21.82 -14.22
C ALA A 36 9.98 21.86 -12.69
N ILE A 37 8.96 21.21 -12.11
CA ILE A 37 8.81 21.08 -10.65
C ILE A 37 10.05 20.42 -10.03
N GLN A 38 10.55 19.35 -10.64
CA GLN A 38 11.74 18.65 -10.17
C GLN A 38 12.98 19.56 -10.20
N CYS A 39 13.24 20.20 -11.34
CA CYS A 39 14.38 21.11 -11.50
C CYS A 39 14.32 22.26 -10.48
N LEU A 40 13.17 22.96 -10.38
CA LEU A 40 12.99 24.05 -9.43
C LEU A 40 13.27 23.59 -7.99
N SER A 41 12.68 22.48 -7.58
CA SER A 41 12.85 22.00 -6.20
C SER A 41 14.32 21.75 -5.85
N PHE A 42 15.07 21.09 -6.73
CA PHE A 42 16.48 20.81 -6.50
C PHE A 42 17.38 22.03 -6.66
N THR A 43 17.11 22.92 -7.61
CA THR A 43 17.88 24.17 -7.78
C THR A 43 17.72 25.09 -6.58
N TYR A 44 16.50 25.28 -6.06
CA TYR A 44 16.30 26.04 -4.83
C TYR A 44 17.06 25.43 -3.64
N TYR A 45 17.05 24.09 -3.51
CA TYR A 45 17.73 23.41 -2.42
C TYR A 45 19.27 23.48 -2.53
N PHE A 46 19.85 22.94 -3.60
CA PHE A 46 21.30 22.76 -3.71
C PHE A 46 22.05 24.02 -4.16
N ALA A 47 21.46 24.79 -5.08
CA ALA A 47 22.13 25.96 -5.65
C ALA A 47 21.87 27.24 -4.83
N LYS A 48 20.65 27.40 -4.30
CA LYS A 48 20.25 28.60 -3.54
C LYS A 48 20.25 28.41 -2.01
N GLY A 49 20.20 27.17 -1.51
CA GLY A 49 20.05 26.92 -0.07
C GLY A 49 18.68 27.31 0.49
N ASP A 50 17.67 27.48 -0.37
CA ASP A 50 16.30 27.86 -0.01
C ASP A 50 15.42 26.62 0.10
N VAL A 51 15.38 26.07 1.31
CA VAL A 51 14.62 24.84 1.63
C VAL A 51 13.10 25.06 1.51
N GLU A 52 12.60 26.26 1.83
CA GLU A 52 11.15 26.51 1.83
C GLU A 52 10.61 26.60 0.40
N SER A 53 11.34 27.25 -0.51
CA SER A 53 11.00 27.23 -1.93
C SER A 53 11.12 25.81 -2.51
N ALA A 54 12.14 25.05 -2.13
CA ALA A 54 12.28 23.66 -2.55
C ALA A 54 11.06 22.80 -2.16
N LYS A 55 10.63 22.88 -0.89
CA LYS A 55 9.44 22.19 -0.39
C LYS A 55 8.15 22.66 -1.08
N LYS A 56 8.03 23.98 -1.35
CA LYS A 56 6.87 24.54 -2.06
C LYS A 56 6.69 23.88 -3.42
N TYR A 57 7.76 23.81 -4.22
CA TYR A 57 7.70 23.18 -5.53
C TYR A 57 7.50 21.66 -5.44
N ALA A 58 8.17 20.97 -4.51
CA ALA A 58 8.00 19.54 -4.30
C ALA A 58 6.55 19.15 -3.96
N LYS A 59 5.82 20.01 -3.24
CA LYS A 59 4.37 19.81 -2.96
C LYS A 59 3.48 19.91 -4.20
N MET A 60 3.95 20.58 -5.26
CA MET A 60 3.23 20.67 -6.53
C MET A 60 3.40 19.41 -7.37
N ALA A 61 4.24 18.45 -6.99
CA ALA A 61 4.52 17.26 -7.78
C ALA A 61 3.36 16.24 -7.71
N TYR A 62 2.74 15.95 -8.86
CA TYR A 62 1.53 15.10 -8.96
C TYR A 62 1.68 13.88 -9.90
N SER A 63 2.78 13.78 -10.65
CA SER A 63 2.93 12.67 -11.59
C SER A 63 3.39 11.41 -10.86
N TYR A 64 3.03 10.22 -11.35
CA TYR A 64 3.45 8.97 -10.71
C TYR A 64 4.98 8.81 -10.62
N ALA A 65 5.70 9.31 -11.64
CA ALA A 65 7.16 9.30 -11.69
C ALA A 65 7.81 10.36 -10.78
N ILE A 66 7.05 11.40 -10.41
CA ILE A 66 7.50 12.57 -9.64
C ILE A 66 6.32 13.00 -8.77
N THR A 67 6.14 12.33 -7.63
CA THR A 67 5.12 12.67 -6.63
C THR A 67 5.72 13.50 -5.52
N SER A 68 4.88 14.29 -4.83
CA SER A 68 5.32 15.01 -3.63
C SER A 68 5.93 14.06 -2.60
N ASN A 69 5.32 12.89 -2.40
CA ASN A 69 5.81 11.85 -1.51
C ASN A 69 7.23 11.37 -1.85
N GLN A 70 7.57 11.23 -3.14
CA GLN A 70 8.92 10.85 -3.57
C GLN A 70 9.94 11.99 -3.41
N MET A 71 9.51 13.24 -3.60
CA MET A 71 10.40 14.40 -3.59
C MET A 71 10.68 14.95 -2.19
N MET A 72 9.64 15.10 -1.38
CA MET A 72 9.69 15.76 -0.07
C MET A 72 10.76 15.20 0.88
N PRO A 73 11.04 13.89 0.97
CA PRO A 73 12.07 13.37 1.86
C PRO A 73 13.48 13.95 1.61
N ARG A 74 13.76 14.45 0.39
CA ARG A 74 15.05 15.07 0.05
C ARG A 74 15.25 16.44 0.70
N PHE A 75 14.18 17.05 1.20
CA PHE A 75 14.14 18.40 1.75
C PHE A 75 13.69 18.43 3.22
N LEU A 76 13.53 17.25 3.83
CA LEU A 76 13.22 17.05 5.23
C LEU A 76 14.47 16.52 5.95
N GLU A 77 14.51 16.68 7.26
CA GLU A 77 15.62 16.24 8.10
C GLU A 77 15.13 15.35 9.24
N GLY A 78 16.02 14.51 9.76
CA GLY A 78 15.77 13.69 10.94
C GLY A 78 14.52 12.81 10.85
N ASP A 79 13.76 12.74 11.94
CA ASP A 79 12.60 11.85 12.09
C ASP A 79 11.46 12.16 11.10
N ASP A 80 11.31 13.41 10.64
CA ASP A 80 10.28 13.77 9.65
C ASP A 80 10.57 13.14 8.28
N ALA A 81 11.83 13.17 7.85
CA ALA A 81 12.26 12.52 6.61
C ALA A 81 12.09 10.99 6.70
N VAL A 82 12.48 10.41 7.83
CA VAL A 82 12.36 8.96 8.08
C VAL A 82 10.89 8.54 8.07
N LYS A 83 10.02 9.22 8.84
CA LYS A 83 8.58 8.90 8.90
C LYS A 83 7.93 8.95 7.51
N LEU A 84 8.25 9.96 6.70
CA LEU A 84 7.72 10.06 5.35
C LEU A 84 8.23 8.93 4.45
N CYS A 85 9.52 8.60 4.49
CA CYS A 85 10.09 7.47 3.75
C CYS A 85 9.42 6.15 4.14
N GLN A 86 9.21 5.91 5.43
CA GLN A 86 8.55 4.70 5.91
C GLN A 86 7.08 4.61 5.46
N THR A 87 6.34 5.73 5.54
CA THR A 87 4.97 5.83 5.01
C THR A 87 4.92 5.55 3.51
N ASN A 88 5.92 6.03 2.76
CA ASN A 88 6.03 5.75 1.33
C ASN A 88 6.26 4.27 1.05
N ILE A 89 7.09 3.58 1.84
CA ILE A 89 7.33 2.14 1.68
C ILE A 89 6.03 1.36 1.91
N GLN A 90 5.25 1.69 2.95
CA GLN A 90 3.93 1.08 3.17
C GLN A 90 3.00 1.29 1.98
N THR A 91 2.96 2.52 1.45
CA THR A 91 2.15 2.86 0.27
C THR A 91 2.57 2.06 -0.95
N LEU A 92 3.87 1.87 -1.18
CA LEU A 92 4.38 1.10 -2.30
C LEU A 92 4.02 -0.40 -2.20
N VAL A 93 4.08 -0.98 -0.99
CA VAL A 93 3.64 -2.37 -0.78
C VAL A 93 2.12 -2.52 -0.98
N ASP A 94 1.32 -1.57 -0.50
CA ASP A 94 -0.14 -1.58 -0.76
C ASP A 94 -0.45 -1.40 -2.25
N MET A 95 0.33 -0.59 -2.98
CA MET A 95 0.23 -0.46 -4.43
C MET A 95 0.59 -1.77 -5.16
N ILE A 96 1.58 -2.54 -4.68
CA ILE A 96 1.87 -3.87 -5.23
C ILE A 96 0.63 -4.75 -5.10
N TRP A 97 0.03 -4.81 -3.91
CA TRP A 97 -1.20 -5.56 -3.67
C TRP A 97 -2.34 -5.12 -4.60
N GLY A 98 -2.60 -3.82 -4.71
CA GLY A 98 -3.67 -3.29 -5.56
C GLY A 98 -3.48 -3.64 -7.04
N ASN A 99 -2.24 -3.54 -7.54
CA ASN A 99 -1.91 -3.96 -8.91
C ASN A 99 -2.04 -5.47 -9.09
N THR A 100 -1.64 -6.28 -8.10
CA THR A 100 -1.85 -7.73 -8.11
C THR A 100 -3.33 -8.07 -8.24
N CYS A 101 -4.21 -7.42 -7.47
CA CYS A 101 -5.66 -7.61 -7.57
C CYS A 101 -6.16 -7.29 -8.98
N ILE A 102 -5.84 -6.11 -9.52
CA ILE A 102 -6.28 -5.69 -10.86
C ILE A 102 -5.77 -6.66 -11.93
N MET A 103 -4.50 -7.04 -11.87
CA MET A 103 -3.87 -8.00 -12.78
C MET A 103 -4.63 -9.33 -12.74
N CYS A 104 -4.86 -9.89 -11.56
CA CYS A 104 -5.55 -11.17 -11.41
C CYS A 104 -7.05 -11.14 -11.74
N TRP A 105 -7.72 -9.99 -11.63
CA TRP A 105 -9.15 -9.86 -11.96
C TRP A 105 -9.41 -9.59 -13.44
N LYS A 106 -8.53 -8.83 -14.10
CA LYS A 106 -8.69 -8.44 -15.50
C LYS A 106 -7.93 -9.34 -16.47
N GLY A 107 -6.83 -9.93 -16.03
CA GLY A 107 -6.03 -10.82 -16.84
C GLY A 107 -6.59 -12.24 -16.89
N ASN A 108 -6.26 -12.95 -17.97
CA ASN A 108 -6.60 -14.36 -18.12
C ASN A 108 -5.46 -15.22 -17.55
N TYR A 109 -5.45 -15.40 -16.22
CA TYR A 109 -4.46 -16.20 -15.51
C TYR A 109 -5.04 -17.54 -15.07
N SER A 110 -4.19 -18.58 -15.09
CA SER A 110 -4.50 -19.87 -14.46
C SER A 110 -4.76 -19.70 -12.96
N LEU A 111 -5.45 -20.66 -12.33
CA LEU A 111 -5.69 -20.63 -10.88
C LEU A 111 -4.36 -20.65 -10.11
N GLU A 112 -3.40 -21.43 -10.59
CA GLU A 112 -2.06 -21.56 -10.06
C GLU A 112 -1.27 -20.25 -10.15
N ASP A 113 -1.36 -19.54 -11.28
CA ASP A 113 -0.67 -18.24 -11.43
C ASP A 113 -1.33 -17.16 -10.57
N ARG A 114 -2.66 -17.20 -10.38
CA ARG A 114 -3.35 -16.33 -9.41
C ARG A 114 -2.86 -16.61 -7.99
N ILE A 115 -2.71 -17.88 -7.61
CA ILE A 115 -2.15 -18.26 -6.31
C ILE A 115 -0.73 -17.70 -6.14
N LYS A 116 0.15 -17.86 -7.15
CA LYS A 116 1.51 -17.29 -7.11
C LYS A 116 1.50 -15.77 -6.95
N ALA A 117 0.64 -15.08 -7.68
CA ALA A 117 0.53 -13.62 -7.64
C ALA A 117 0.10 -13.11 -6.24
N PHE A 118 -0.91 -13.74 -5.62
CA PHE A 118 -1.33 -13.36 -4.28
C PHE A 118 -0.31 -13.76 -3.20
N ARG A 119 0.41 -14.87 -3.37
CA ARG A 119 1.54 -15.22 -2.48
C ARG A 119 2.64 -14.17 -2.54
N PHE A 120 2.99 -13.68 -3.72
CA PHE A 120 3.94 -12.59 -3.87
C PHE A 120 3.53 -11.34 -3.09
N ALA A 121 2.25 -10.93 -3.17
CA ALA A 121 1.75 -9.79 -2.40
C ALA A 121 1.83 -10.03 -0.88
N ILE A 122 1.50 -11.24 -0.42
CA ILE A 122 1.65 -11.64 0.99
C ILE A 122 3.12 -11.56 1.42
N ASP A 123 4.04 -12.06 0.59
CA ASP A 123 5.48 -12.05 0.90
C ASP A 123 6.02 -10.62 1.01
N CYS A 124 5.55 -9.69 0.18
CA CYS A 124 5.91 -8.27 0.31
C CYS A 124 5.44 -7.67 1.66
N PHE A 125 4.22 -7.99 2.11
CA PHE A 125 3.74 -7.54 3.41
C PHE A 125 4.52 -8.17 4.57
N ASN A 126 4.79 -9.48 4.51
CA ASN A 126 5.54 -10.18 5.56
C ASN A 126 7.01 -9.72 5.61
N LEU A 127 7.58 -9.28 4.49
CA LEU A 127 8.92 -8.69 4.47
C LEU A 127 8.93 -7.30 5.13
N LEU A 128 7.87 -6.51 4.95
CA LEU A 128 7.76 -5.18 5.53
C LEU A 128 7.44 -5.22 7.04
N TYR A 129 6.58 -6.16 7.44
CA TYR A 129 6.11 -6.37 8.81
C TYR A 129 6.63 -7.72 9.33
N ASP A 130 7.95 -7.83 9.45
CA ASP A 130 8.65 -9.06 9.83
C ASP A 130 8.30 -9.57 11.25
N ASP A 131 7.81 -8.68 12.11
CA ASP A 131 7.30 -8.98 13.44
C ASP A 131 5.79 -9.32 13.49
N GLY A 132 5.11 -9.28 12.33
CA GLY A 132 3.68 -9.57 12.20
C GLY A 132 2.74 -8.45 12.65
N ASN A 133 3.24 -7.29 13.06
CA ASN A 133 2.42 -6.11 13.37
C ASN A 133 2.00 -5.38 12.08
N CYS A 134 1.09 -5.99 11.32
CA CYS A 134 0.66 -5.43 10.03
C CYS A 134 -0.44 -4.36 10.17
N GLY A 135 -1.02 -4.17 11.37
CA GLY A 135 -2.04 -3.16 11.64
C GLY A 135 -3.21 -3.18 10.64
N PHE A 136 -3.45 -2.05 9.97
CA PHE A 136 -4.46 -1.92 8.91
C PHE A 136 -4.33 -3.01 7.83
N TYR A 137 -3.11 -3.39 7.46
CA TYR A 137 -2.85 -4.30 6.34
C TYR A 137 -3.19 -5.77 6.61
N HIS A 138 -3.62 -6.11 7.83
CA HIS A 138 -4.26 -7.40 8.08
C HIS A 138 -5.52 -7.62 7.23
N GLU A 139 -6.26 -6.56 6.86
CA GLU A 139 -7.40 -6.68 5.95
C GLU A 139 -6.96 -7.13 4.54
N ARG A 140 -5.84 -6.60 4.03
CA ARG A 140 -5.25 -7.01 2.74
C ARG A 140 -4.81 -8.47 2.75
N LEU A 141 -4.12 -8.89 3.81
CA LEU A 141 -3.67 -10.28 3.99
C LEU A 141 -4.85 -11.24 4.07
N SER A 142 -5.90 -10.87 4.82
CA SER A 142 -7.16 -11.64 4.88
C SER A 142 -7.77 -11.83 3.48
N GLY A 143 -7.85 -10.75 2.70
CA GLY A 143 -8.32 -10.78 1.32
C GLY A 143 -7.49 -11.68 0.40
N CYS A 144 -6.15 -11.58 0.46
CA CYS A 144 -5.26 -12.43 -0.34
C CYS A 144 -5.43 -13.92 -0.03
N TYR A 145 -5.47 -14.29 1.25
CA TYR A 145 -5.68 -15.69 1.64
C TYR A 145 -7.05 -16.21 1.21
N LYS A 146 -8.09 -15.37 1.28
CA LYS A 146 -9.41 -15.73 0.77
C LYS A 146 -9.42 -15.93 -0.75
N GLU A 147 -8.72 -15.09 -1.53
CA GLU A 147 -8.59 -15.29 -2.98
C GLU A 147 -7.82 -16.56 -3.33
N ILE A 148 -6.78 -16.89 -2.56
CA ILE A 148 -6.04 -18.16 -2.70
C ILE A 148 -6.95 -19.35 -2.37
N ALA A 149 -7.74 -19.27 -1.29
CA ALA A 149 -8.69 -20.31 -0.92
C ALA A 149 -9.72 -20.58 -2.02
N ASP A 150 -10.29 -19.54 -2.62
CA ASP A 150 -11.22 -19.68 -3.75
C ASP A 150 -10.57 -20.39 -4.95
N CYS A 151 -9.27 -20.18 -5.17
CA CYS A 151 -8.53 -20.89 -6.23
C CYS A 151 -8.37 -22.38 -5.88
N TYR A 152 -7.96 -22.70 -4.65
CA TYR A 152 -7.82 -24.08 -4.20
C TYR A 152 -9.15 -24.84 -4.20
N LEU A 153 -10.25 -24.19 -3.82
CA LEU A 153 -11.59 -24.78 -3.92
C LEU A 153 -11.92 -25.20 -5.36
N LYS A 154 -11.62 -24.35 -6.35
CA LYS A 154 -11.84 -24.65 -7.77
C LYS A 154 -10.92 -25.74 -8.32
N LEU A 155 -9.76 -25.92 -7.72
CA LEU A 155 -8.83 -27.00 -8.03
C LEU A 155 -9.20 -28.33 -7.34
N GLY A 156 -10.15 -28.32 -6.40
CA GLY A 156 -10.48 -29.50 -5.58
C GLY A 156 -9.48 -29.80 -4.46
N GLU A 157 -8.59 -28.85 -4.16
CA GLU A 157 -7.51 -28.96 -3.17
C GLU A 157 -8.01 -28.48 -1.80
N GLU A 158 -8.87 -29.29 -1.18
CA GLU A 158 -9.67 -28.90 -0.01
C GLU A 158 -8.82 -28.57 1.23
N ASP A 159 -7.76 -29.33 1.51
CA ASP A 159 -6.90 -29.10 2.67
C ASP A 159 -6.18 -27.75 2.57
N GLN A 160 -5.66 -27.41 1.39
CA GLN A 160 -4.98 -26.16 1.10
C GLN A 160 -5.97 -24.98 1.11
N MET A 161 -7.19 -25.19 0.64
CA MET A 161 -8.28 -24.22 0.78
C MET A 161 -8.53 -23.91 2.26
N PHE A 162 -8.74 -24.93 3.11
CA PHE A 162 -9.00 -24.71 4.54
C PHE A 162 -7.83 -24.04 5.26
N ASN A 163 -6.58 -24.44 4.96
CA ASN A 163 -5.38 -23.78 5.49
C ASN A 163 -5.35 -22.28 5.13
N CYS A 164 -5.82 -21.91 3.94
CA CYS A 164 -5.89 -20.51 3.53
C CYS A 164 -7.06 -19.79 4.20
N LEU A 165 -8.23 -20.42 4.37
CA LEU A 165 -9.36 -19.82 5.07
C LEU A 165 -9.07 -19.58 6.56
N GLU A 166 -8.35 -20.49 7.22
CA GLU A 166 -7.93 -20.31 8.62
C GLU A 166 -7.04 -19.05 8.74
N LYS A 167 -6.03 -18.91 7.88
CA LYS A 167 -5.18 -17.70 7.82
C LYS A 167 -5.96 -16.44 7.47
N ALA A 168 -6.90 -16.51 6.53
CA ALA A 168 -7.75 -15.39 6.18
C ALA A 168 -8.55 -14.90 7.38
N ALA A 169 -9.05 -15.84 8.19
CA ALA A 169 -9.83 -15.55 9.37
C ALA A 169 -8.98 -15.05 10.55
N GLU A 170 -7.78 -15.60 10.76
CA GLU A 170 -6.82 -15.06 11.74
C GLU A 170 -6.49 -13.59 11.47
N HIS A 171 -6.23 -13.25 10.20
CA HIS A 171 -5.96 -11.87 9.80
C HIS A 171 -7.19 -10.97 9.91
N ALA A 172 -8.39 -11.47 9.58
CA ALA A 172 -9.63 -10.72 9.78
C ALA A 172 -9.83 -10.34 11.26
N VAL A 173 -9.62 -11.30 12.17
CA VAL A 173 -9.72 -11.06 13.63
C VAL A 173 -8.67 -10.06 14.08
N LYS A 174 -7.41 -10.19 13.65
CA LYS A 174 -6.34 -9.24 13.98
C LYS A 174 -6.64 -7.83 13.48
N TYR A 175 -7.21 -7.70 12.29
CA TYR A 175 -7.64 -6.40 11.77
C TYR A 175 -8.74 -5.80 12.65
N ASP A 176 -9.83 -6.52 12.92
CA ASP A 176 -10.97 -5.97 13.66
C ASP A 176 -10.71 -5.76 15.16
N SER A 177 -9.71 -6.45 15.72
CA SER A 177 -9.29 -6.29 17.13
C SER A 177 -8.07 -5.39 17.32
N ARG A 178 -7.57 -4.76 16.24
CA ARG A 178 -6.41 -3.85 16.28
C ARG A 178 -6.67 -2.67 17.20
N LYS A 179 -5.60 -2.10 17.75
CA LYS A 179 -5.62 -0.92 18.62
C LYS A 179 -4.70 0.14 18.05
N ASP A 180 -5.01 1.40 18.31
CA ASP A 180 -4.12 2.52 18.01
C ASP A 180 -2.74 2.28 18.63
N GLY A 181 -1.70 2.74 17.94
CA GLY A 181 -0.33 2.58 18.41
C GLY A 181 0.69 2.91 17.33
N MET A 182 1.87 2.30 17.46
CA MET A 182 2.93 2.41 16.46
C MET A 182 3.11 1.06 15.77
N TYR A 183 3.49 1.13 14.49
CA TYR A 183 4.15 -0.01 13.87
C TYR A 183 5.48 -0.28 14.58
N THR A 184 5.88 -1.55 14.64
CA THR A 184 7.05 -1.99 15.43
C THR A 184 8.20 -2.52 14.55
N ALA A 185 7.91 -2.99 13.34
CA ALA A 185 8.93 -3.42 12.40
C ALA A 185 9.85 -2.25 12.00
N PHE A 186 11.15 -2.55 11.86
CA PHE A 186 12.19 -1.52 11.68
C PHE A 186 11.92 -0.57 10.52
N MET A 187 11.42 -1.10 9.39
CA MET A 187 11.16 -0.34 8.17
C MET A 187 9.95 0.60 8.26
N VAL A 188 9.20 0.57 9.38
CA VAL A 188 7.95 1.33 9.57
C VAL A 188 7.74 1.86 10.99
N ASN A 189 8.75 1.77 11.86
CA ASN A 189 8.65 2.06 13.30
C ASN A 189 8.41 3.54 13.70
N LYS A 190 8.36 4.46 12.74
CA LYS A 190 7.98 5.88 12.94
C LYS A 190 6.56 6.18 12.47
N VAL A 191 5.84 5.19 11.95
CA VAL A 191 4.46 5.35 11.47
C VAL A 191 3.46 4.90 12.54
N GLU A 192 2.41 5.71 12.67
CA GLU A 192 1.29 5.43 13.57
C GLU A 192 0.30 4.48 12.90
N LEU A 193 -0.24 3.57 13.70
CA LEU A 193 -1.38 2.73 13.36
C LEU A 193 -2.62 3.39 13.98
N SER A 194 -3.63 3.68 13.16
CA SER A 194 -4.93 4.14 13.67
C SER A 194 -6.07 3.19 13.29
N VAL A 195 -6.99 2.99 14.23
CA VAL A 195 -8.22 2.22 14.02
C VAL A 195 -9.15 2.93 13.03
N ASN A 196 -9.00 4.26 12.89
CA ASN A 196 -9.84 5.11 12.05
C ASN A 196 -9.30 5.30 10.63
N ASP A 197 -8.18 4.68 10.28
CA ASP A 197 -7.56 4.81 8.93
C ASP A 197 -8.38 4.11 7.83
N ALA A 198 -9.47 3.43 8.20
CA ALA A 198 -10.34 2.72 7.30
C ALA A 198 -11.56 3.57 6.89
N TYR A 199 -11.63 3.91 5.60
CA TYR A 199 -12.86 4.39 4.97
C TYR A 199 -13.57 3.20 4.32
N LYS A 200 -14.83 2.95 4.70
CA LYS A 200 -15.63 1.85 4.14
C LYS A 200 -17.00 2.32 3.67
N THR A 201 -17.52 1.68 2.62
CA THR A 201 -18.85 1.94 2.04
C THR A 201 -19.88 0.87 2.43
N TYR A 202 -19.55 0.01 3.39
CA TYR A 202 -20.36 -1.10 3.87
C TYR A 202 -20.37 -1.13 5.41
N THR A 203 -21.39 -1.75 6.01
CA THR A 203 -21.59 -1.76 7.47
C THR A 203 -20.73 -2.81 8.15
N GLU A 204 -20.49 -3.92 7.47
CA GLU A 204 -19.73 -5.06 7.99
C GLU A 204 -18.28 -4.68 8.33
N ASN A 205 -17.70 -5.39 9.30
CA ASN A 205 -16.25 -5.38 9.52
C ASN A 205 -15.57 -6.55 8.75
N GLN A 206 -14.26 -6.74 8.87
CA GLN A 206 -13.56 -7.72 8.02
C GLN A 206 -14.00 -9.16 8.36
N CYS A 207 -14.21 -9.47 9.64
CA CYS A 207 -14.78 -10.73 10.10
C CYS A 207 -16.19 -10.95 9.54
N GLY A 208 -17.04 -9.91 9.55
CA GLY A 208 -18.40 -9.96 9.00
C GLY A 208 -18.41 -10.20 7.48
N LEU A 209 -17.53 -9.52 6.74
CA LEU A 209 -17.37 -9.74 5.30
C LEU A 209 -16.93 -11.16 4.98
N LEU A 210 -15.93 -11.69 5.70
CA LEU A 210 -15.48 -13.06 5.49
C LEU A 210 -16.57 -14.06 5.86
N LEU A 211 -17.27 -13.87 6.98
CA LEU A 211 -18.38 -14.72 7.39
C LEU A 211 -19.52 -14.74 6.35
N LYS A 212 -19.85 -13.57 5.78
CA LYS A 212 -20.81 -13.45 4.68
C LYS A 212 -20.36 -14.20 3.43
N ALA A 213 -19.06 -14.17 3.11
CA ALA A 213 -18.50 -14.92 1.99
C ALA A 213 -18.57 -16.44 2.23
N LEU A 214 -18.24 -16.91 3.44
CA LEU A 214 -18.28 -18.33 3.81
C LEU A 214 -19.70 -18.91 3.86
N ARG A 215 -20.73 -18.07 3.96
CA ARG A 215 -22.14 -18.49 3.95
C ARG A 215 -22.77 -18.51 2.55
N LYS A 216 -22.02 -18.18 1.50
CA LYS A 216 -22.51 -18.24 0.10
C LYS A 216 -22.63 -19.69 -0.37
N ASP A 217 -23.44 -19.89 -1.40
CA ASP A 217 -23.69 -21.21 -2.02
C ASP A 217 -22.42 -21.95 -2.42
N THR A 218 -21.36 -21.22 -2.79
CA THR A 218 -20.04 -21.76 -3.11
C THR A 218 -19.47 -22.67 -2.01
N PHE A 219 -19.79 -22.40 -0.74
CA PHE A 219 -19.37 -23.19 0.42
C PHE A 219 -20.50 -24.00 1.07
N ALA A 220 -21.67 -24.10 0.44
CA ALA A 220 -22.84 -24.74 1.05
C ALA A 220 -22.60 -26.21 1.43
N HIS A 221 -21.87 -26.95 0.59
CA HIS A 221 -21.52 -28.35 0.81
C HIS A 221 -20.52 -28.55 1.98
N LEU A 222 -19.82 -27.50 2.39
CA LEU A 222 -18.79 -27.53 3.44
C LEU A 222 -19.28 -26.99 4.79
N GLN A 223 -20.53 -26.51 4.91
CA GLN A 223 -21.04 -25.90 6.14
C GLN A 223 -21.03 -26.83 7.36
N LYS A 224 -21.07 -28.15 7.12
CA LYS A 224 -21.01 -29.18 8.17
C LYS A 224 -19.60 -29.71 8.44
N ASP A 225 -18.60 -29.27 7.68
CA ASP A 225 -17.21 -29.65 7.91
C ASP A 225 -16.72 -29.01 9.22
N HIS A 226 -16.09 -29.81 10.08
CA HIS A 226 -15.56 -29.36 11.37
C HIS A 226 -14.55 -28.20 11.24
N ARG A 227 -13.76 -28.15 10.17
CA ARG A 227 -12.82 -27.04 9.88
C ARG A 227 -13.57 -25.77 9.53
N MET A 228 -14.65 -25.87 8.73
CA MET A 228 -15.51 -24.73 8.41
C MET A 228 -16.19 -24.19 9.67
N MET A 229 -16.74 -25.08 10.51
CA MET A 229 -17.36 -24.69 11.78
C MET A 229 -16.37 -23.95 12.68
N LYS A 230 -15.13 -24.47 12.83
CA LYS A 230 -14.07 -23.82 13.62
C LYS A 230 -13.74 -22.41 13.11
N ILE A 231 -13.67 -22.22 11.79
CA ILE A 231 -13.41 -20.90 11.19
C ILE A 231 -14.58 -19.94 11.48
N ILE A 232 -15.82 -20.40 11.34
CA ILE A 232 -17.02 -19.61 11.66
C ILE A 232 -17.05 -19.22 13.14
N GLU A 233 -16.74 -20.16 14.04
CA GLU A 233 -16.64 -19.93 15.48
C GLU A 233 -15.57 -18.88 15.83
N MET A 234 -14.46 -18.85 15.10
CA MET A 234 -13.41 -17.85 15.29
C MET A 234 -13.84 -16.44 14.87
N LEU A 235 -14.62 -16.32 13.79
CA LEU A 235 -15.06 -15.02 13.25
C LEU A 235 -16.24 -14.42 14.01
N THR A 236 -17.18 -15.27 14.44
CA THR A 236 -18.49 -14.86 14.97
C THR A 236 -18.42 -13.88 16.15
N PRO A 237 -17.52 -14.04 17.15
CA PRO A 237 -17.47 -13.14 18.31
C PRO A 237 -17.07 -11.70 17.98
N VAL A 238 -16.37 -11.50 16.86
CA VAL A 238 -15.83 -10.20 16.45
C VAL A 238 -16.63 -9.60 15.28
N ALA A 239 -17.34 -10.45 14.52
CA ALA A 239 -18.07 -10.04 13.33
C ALA A 239 -19.18 -9.01 13.62
N ILE A 240 -19.18 -7.93 12.83
CA ILE A 240 -20.29 -7.00 12.67
C ILE A 240 -20.89 -7.30 11.30
N MET A 241 -22.19 -7.62 11.28
CA MET A 241 -22.96 -7.99 10.08
C MET A 241 -23.76 -6.82 9.50
#